data_AF-A0A941PJG8-F1
#
_entry.id   AF-A0A941PJG8-F1
#
_cell.length_a   1.000
_cell.length_b   1.000
_cell.length_c   1.000
_cell.angle_alpha   90.00
_cell.angle_beta   90.00
_cell.angle_gamma   90.00
#
_symmetry.space_group_name_H-M   'P 1'
#
loop_
_entity.id
_entity.type
_entity.pdbx_description
1 polymer ?
#
loop_
_entity_poly.entity_id
_entity_poly.type
_entity_poly.pdbx_seq_one_letter_code
_entity_poly.pdbx_strand_id
1 'polypeptide(L)' 'KRGAQLVGEVVKYQDVYRLCYIRGPEGLLIGLAEELG' A
#
# COMPACT_ATOMS: atom_id res chain seq x y z
N LYS A 1 -12.27 12.41 -2.81
CA LYS A 1 -11.08 11.73 -2.21
C LYS A 1 -11.57 10.54 -1.37
N ARG A 2 -11.04 9.31 -1.55
CA ARG A 2 -11.53 8.08 -0.88
C ARG A 2 -11.02 7.86 0.56
N GLY A 3 -10.60 8.92 1.26
CA GLY A 3 -10.21 8.87 2.69
C GLY A 3 -8.94 8.09 3.04
N ALA A 4 -8.44 7.22 2.17
CA ALA A 4 -7.21 6.46 2.42
C ALA A 4 -5.97 7.36 2.39
N GLN A 5 -5.03 7.09 3.31
CA GLN A 5 -3.76 7.80 3.43
C GLN A 5 -2.60 6.81 3.35
N LEU A 6 -1.60 7.10 2.51
CA LEU A 6 -0.38 6.30 2.44
C LEU A 6 0.41 6.44 3.75
N VAL A 7 0.92 5.31 4.25
CA VAL A 7 1.84 5.27 5.38
C VAL A 7 3.23 4.91 4.83
N GLY A 8 4.15 5.87 4.88
CA GLY A 8 5.48 5.71 4.29
C GLY A 8 5.47 5.84 2.78
N GLU A 9 6.12 4.90 2.09
CA GLU A 9 6.31 4.93 0.64
C GLU A 9 5.83 3.62 0.01
N VAL A 10 5.59 3.66 -1.30
CA VAL A 10 5.41 2.44 -2.08
C VAL A 10 6.81 1.87 -2.35
N VAL A 11 7.04 0.63 -1.94
CA VAL A 11 8.34 -0.04 -2.11
C VAL A 11 8.23 -1.16 -3.14
N LYS A 12 9.35 -1.45 -3.80
CA LYS A 12 9.46 -2.57 -4.73
C LYS A 12 10.14 -3.74 -4.02
N TYR A 13 9.47 -4.89 -3.92
CA TYR A 13 10.06 -6.10 -3.38
C TYR A 13 10.46 -7.02 -4.53
N GLN A 14 11.78 -7.08 -4.75
CA GLN A 14 12.35 -7.70 -5.95
C GLN A 14 11.68 -7.11 -7.20
N ASP A 15 11.93 -7.63 -8.39
CA ASP A 15 11.20 -7.18 -9.58
C ASP A 15 9.82 -7.85 -9.71
N VAL A 16 9.26 -8.31 -8.59
CA VAL A 16 8.09 -9.21 -8.54
C VAL A 16 6.86 -8.51 -7.92
N TYR A 17 7.04 -7.67 -6.89
CA TYR A 17 5.92 -6.99 -6.23
C TYR A 17 6.15 -5.49 -5.99
N ARG A 18 5.08 -4.72 -6.01
CA ARG A 18 4.98 -3.40 -5.37
C ARG A 18 4.13 -3.50 -4.11
N LEU A 19 4.64 -3.01 -3.00
CA LEU A 19 4.02 -3.11 -1.67
C LEU A 19 3.81 -1.72 -1.08
N CYS A 20 2.71 -1.53 -0.35
CA CYS A 20 2.52 -0.34 0.47
C CYS A 20 1.57 -0.59 1.65
N TYR A 21 1.59 0.32 2.61
CA TYR A 21 0.61 0.38 3.68
C TYR A 21 -0.24 1.64 3.55
N ILE A 22 -1.54 1.50 3.80
CA ILE A 22 -2.47 2.62 3.88
C ILE A 22 -3.24 2.60 5.20
N ARG A 23 -3.65 3.77 5.66
CA ARG A 23 -4.73 3.91 6.65
C ARG A 23 -6.03 4.17 5.92
N GLY A 24 -7.03 3.33 6.17
CA GLY A 24 -8.39 3.53 5.67
C GLY A 24 -9.12 4.67 6.38
N PRO A 25 -10.36 4.96 5.98
CA PRO A 25 -11.18 6.03 6.58
C PRO A 25 -11.37 5.92 8.11
N GLU A 26 -11.37 4.71 8.66
CA GLU A 26 -11.47 4.46 10.11
C GLU A 26 -10.10 4.26 10.79
N GLY A 27 -9.01 4.64 10.11
CA GLY A 27 -7.65 4.50 10.65
C GLY A 27 -7.09 3.08 10.62
N LEU A 28 -7.85 2.10 10.14
CA LEU A 28 -7.42 0.70 9.97
C LEU A 28 -6.20 0.63 9.05
N LEU A 29 -5.15 -0.06 9.52
CA LEU A 29 -3.94 -0.29 8.74
C LEU A 29 -4.16 -1.47 7.78
N ILE A 30 -3.98 -1.23 6.49
CA ILE A 30 -4.16 -2.22 5.43
C ILE A 30 -2.87 -2.30 4.62
N GLY A 31 -2.36 -3.52 4.41
CA GLY A 31 -1.27 -3.80 3.48
C GLY A 31 -1.80 -4.11 2.10
N LEU A 32 -1.21 -3.52 1.06
CA LEU A 32 -1.52 -3.79 -0.33
C LEU A 32 -0.28 -4.36 -1.02
N ALA A 33 -0.51 -5.34 -1.91
CA ALA A 33 0.52 -5.94 -2.74
C ALA A 33 0.01 -6.04 -4.18
N GLU A 34 0.83 -5.61 -5.13
CA GLU A 34 0.60 -5.72 -6.57
C GLU A 34 1.72 -6.54 -7.20
N GLU A 35 1.38 -7.63 -7.88
CA GLU A 35 2.32 -8.43 -8.67
C GLU A 35 2.70 -7.68 -9.95
N LEU A 36 3.96 -7.75 -10.37
CA LEU A 36 4.52 -7.02 -11.52
C LEU A 36 4.63 -7.85 -12.81
N GLY A 37 3.92 -8.99 -12.85
CA GLY A 37 3.85 -9.88 -14.01
C GLY A 37 3.08 -9.31 -15.19
#